data_AF-A0A3S4YK49-F1
#
_entry.id   AF-A0A3S4YK49-F1
#
_cell.length_a   1.000
_cell.length_b   1.000
_cell.length_c   1.000
_cell.angle_alpha   90.00
_cell.angle_beta   90.00
_cell.angle_gamma   90.00
#
_symmetry.space_group_name_H-M   'P 1'
#
loop_
_entity.id
_entity.type
_entity.pdbx_description
1 polymer ?
#
loop_
_entity_poly.entity_id
_entity_poly.type
_entity_poly.pdbx_seq_one_letter_code
_entity_poly.pdbx_strand_id
1 'polypeptide(L)'
;MIVVVLSACPVGLRGDLTRWLLEISAGVFVGKVSARVREHLWNRITVTCSDGRALMVYSADNEQRLDFKVHNYPWEPVDFEGVKLMMRPSTPKKGLGPRKGWSKASRYRRASRRR
;
A
#
# COMPACT_ATOMS: atom_id res chain seq x y z
N MET A 1 -3.34 1.22 20.81
CA MET A 1 -3.09 -0.08 20.15
C MET A 1 -2.40 0.19 18.82
N ILE A 2 -1.55 -0.71 18.33
CA ILE A 2 -1.00 -0.67 16.97
C ILE A 2 -1.15 -2.02 16.26
N VAL A 3 -1.29 -1.98 14.94
CA VAL A 3 -1.25 -3.13 14.04
C VAL A 3 -0.26 -2.83 12.92
N VAL A 4 0.70 -3.71 12.67
CA VAL A 4 1.68 -3.57 11.59
C VAL A 4 1.47 -4.69 10.58
N VAL A 5 1.37 -4.35 9.30
CA VAL A 5 1.30 -5.30 8.20
C VAL A 5 2.56 -5.15 7.35
N LEU A 6 3.32 -6.23 7.21
CA LEU A 6 4.53 -6.33 6.40
C LEU A 6 4.29 -7.22 5.19
N SER A 7 4.89 -6.88 4.05
CA SER A 7 4.83 -7.68 2.83
C SER A 7 6.16 -7.62 2.09
N ALA A 8 6.68 -8.75 1.63
CA ALA A 8 7.97 -8.84 0.93
C ALA A 8 9.17 -8.21 1.71
N CYS A 9 9.12 -8.21 3.05
CA CYS A 9 10.18 -7.67 3.89
C CYS A 9 11.25 -8.73 4.26
N PRO A 10 12.50 -8.32 4.55
CA PRO A 10 13.55 -9.22 5.03
C PRO A 10 13.16 -9.98 6.31
N VAL A 11 13.66 -11.21 6.46
CA VAL A 11 13.37 -12.07 7.62
C VAL A 11 13.80 -11.41 8.94
N GLY A 12 14.92 -10.69 8.94
CA GLY A 12 15.42 -9.99 10.13
C GLY A 12 14.46 -8.95 10.71
N LEU A 13 13.67 -8.27 9.85
CA LEU A 13 12.69 -7.29 10.31
C LEU A 13 11.55 -7.96 11.09
N ARG A 14 11.08 -9.13 10.63
CA ARG A 14 10.00 -9.86 11.32
C ARG A 14 10.43 -10.26 12.73
N GLY A 15 11.63 -10.84 12.85
CA GLY A 15 12.19 -11.23 14.16
C GLY A 15 12.50 -10.05 15.08
N ASP A 16 12.77 -8.86 14.55
CA ASP A 16 12.93 -7.67 15.38
C ASP A 16 11.58 -7.17 15.94
N LEU A 17 10.50 -7.26 15.16
CA LEU A 17 9.17 -6.84 15.60
C LEU A 17 8.57 -7.75 16.68
N THR A 18 8.88 -9.05 16.67
CA THR A 18 8.38 -9.99 17.70
C THR A 18 8.88 -9.67 19.11
N ARG A 19 9.92 -8.82 19.25
CA ARG A 19 10.40 -8.32 20.55
C ARG A 19 9.41 -7.37 21.23
N TRP A 20 8.51 -6.76 20.45
CA TRP A 20 7.59 -5.71 20.92
C TRP A 20 6.12 -6.04 20.67
N LEU A 21 5.84 -6.84 19.63
CA LEU A 21 4.50 -7.10 19.12
C LEU A 21 4.28 -8.60 18.95
N LEU A 22 3.03 -9.02 19.01
CA LEU A 22 2.62 -10.40 18.74
C LEU A 22 2.34 -10.57 17.24
N GLU A 23 3.04 -11.49 16.58
CA GLU A 23 2.71 -11.90 15.20
C GLU A 23 1.51 -12.86 15.24
N ILE A 24 0.34 -12.38 14.83
CA ILE A 24 -0.92 -13.17 14.84
C ILE A 24 -1.20 -13.87 13.51
N SER A 25 -0.52 -13.43 12.45
CA SER A 25 -0.54 -14.03 11.11
C SER A 25 0.73 -13.63 10.39
N ALA A 26 1.07 -14.30 9.29
CA ALA A 26 2.30 -14.04 8.55
C ALA A 26 2.39 -12.56 8.13
N GLY A 27 3.35 -11.83 8.72
CA GLY A 27 3.54 -10.41 8.46
C GLY A 27 2.53 -9.48 9.15
N VAL A 28 1.65 -9.98 10.04
CA VAL A 28 0.67 -9.18 10.79
C VAL A 28 1.02 -9.18 12.27
N PHE A 29 1.42 -8.02 12.78
CA PHE A 29 1.86 -7.83 14.16
C PHE A 29 0.89 -6.92 14.91
N VAL A 30 0.54 -7.27 16.15
CA VAL A 30 -0.40 -6.51 16.99
C VAL A 30 0.20 -6.28 18.36
N GLY A 31 0.01 -5.09 18.92
CA GLY A 31 0.43 -4.81 20.29
C GLY A 31 0.01 -3.45 20.80
N LYS A 32 0.18 -3.23 22.11
CA LYS A 32 -0.07 -1.94 22.76
C LYS A 32 1.26 -1.32 23.17
N VAL A 33 1.58 -0.19 22.55
CA VAL A 33 2.78 0.59 22.86
C VAL A 33 2.41 2.07 22.99
N SER A 34 3.28 2.85 23.64
CA SER A 34 3.11 4.30 23.73
C SER A 34 3.34 4.97 22.37
N ALA A 35 2.87 6.21 22.21
CA ALA A 35 3.09 6.99 20.99
C ALA A 35 4.59 7.11 20.64
N ARG A 36 5.45 7.34 21.65
CA ARG A 36 6.91 7.40 21.47
C ARG A 36 7.48 6.11 20.90
N VAL A 37 7.10 4.97 21.49
CA VAL A 37 7.58 3.65 21.03
C VAL A 37 7.05 3.34 19.62
N ARG A 38 5.80 3.69 19.33
CA ARG A 38 5.22 3.59 17.98
C ARG A 38 6.06 4.35 16.94
N GLU A 39 6.44 5.59 17.21
CA GLU A 39 7.27 6.39 16.29
C GLU A 39 8.64 5.75 16.06
N HIS A 40 9.30 5.27 17.11
CA HIS A 40 10.58 4.56 16.97
C HIS A 40 10.45 3.25 16.19
N LEU A 41 9.39 2.47 16.44
CA LEU A 41 9.11 1.26 15.68
C LEU A 41 8.86 1.57 14.21
N TRP A 42 8.08 2.63 13.91
CA TRP A 42 7.81 3.03 12.54
C TRP A 42 9.09 3.39 11.79
N ASN A 43 9.94 4.23 12.38
CA ASN A 43 11.22 4.60 11.77
C ASN A 43 12.11 3.39 11.51
N ARG A 44 12.14 2.45 12.47
CA ARG A 44 12.91 1.21 12.33
C ARG A 44 12.39 0.33 11.20
N ILE A 45 11.06 0.19 11.11
CA ILE A 45 10.40 -0.54 10.02
C ILE A 45 10.80 0.09 8.69
N THR A 46 10.62 1.40 8.52
CA THR A 46 10.91 2.07 7.24
C THR A 46 12.39 1.98 6.83
N VAL A 47 13.32 1.99 7.79
CA VAL A 47 14.76 1.84 7.50
C VAL A 47 15.11 0.41 7.08
N THR A 48 14.47 -0.58 7.69
CA THR A 48 14.82 -2.01 7.50
C THR A 48 13.94 -2.69 6.44
N CYS A 49 12.88 -2.03 5.97
CA CYS A 49 11.89 -2.61 5.05
C CYS A 49 12.48 -2.91 3.66
N SER A 50 13.58 -2.26 3.28
CA SER A 50 14.19 -2.35 1.93
C SER A 50 13.10 -2.14 0.85
N ASP A 51 12.96 -3.05 -0.11
CA ASP A 51 11.93 -3.00 -1.17
C ASP A 51 10.57 -3.59 -0.74
N GLY A 52 10.48 -4.06 0.51
CA GLY A 52 9.25 -4.54 1.11
C GLY A 52 8.27 -3.40 1.35
N ARG A 53 7.06 -3.77 1.77
CA ARG A 53 5.97 -2.84 2.06
C ARG A 53 5.56 -2.93 3.52
N ALA A 54 5.21 -1.78 4.10
CA ALA A 54 4.73 -1.73 5.46
C ALA A 54 3.50 -0.82 5.60
N LEU A 55 2.55 -1.25 6.42
CA LEU A 55 1.44 -0.46 6.91
C LEU A 55 1.47 -0.50 8.44
N MET A 56 1.22 0.63 9.09
CA MET A 56 1.02 0.66 10.54
C MET A 56 -0.27 1.40 10.84
N VAL A 57 -1.23 0.72 11.46
CA VAL A 57 -2.46 1.31 12.01
C VAL A 57 -2.26 1.54 13.50
N TYR A 58 -2.78 2.63 14.04
CA TYR A 58 -2.75 2.92 15.46
C TYR A 58 -4.00 3.66 15.92
N SER A 59 -4.31 3.53 17.21
CA SER A 59 -5.37 4.31 17.84
C SER A 59 -5.02 5.80 17.83
N ALA A 60 -5.98 6.64 17.42
CA ALA A 60 -5.85 8.10 17.38
C ALA A 60 -7.11 8.76 17.95
N ASP A 61 -6.97 9.99 18.45
CA ASP A 61 -8.10 10.78 18.95
C ASP A 61 -8.68 11.65 17.82
N ASN A 62 -9.28 10.97 16.85
CA ASN A 62 -9.99 11.57 15.72
C ASN A 62 -11.33 10.84 15.53
N GLU A 63 -12.13 11.26 14.55
CA GLU A 63 -13.45 10.70 14.27
C GLU A 63 -13.42 9.19 13.99
N GLN A 64 -12.42 8.72 13.23
CA GLN A 64 -12.26 7.30 12.90
C GLN A 64 -11.71 6.45 14.05
N ARG A 65 -11.24 7.08 15.14
CA ARG A 65 -10.53 6.45 16.28
C ARG A 65 -9.27 5.69 15.89
N LEU A 66 -8.78 5.92 14.67
CA LEU A 66 -7.60 5.29 14.10
C LEU A 66 -6.90 6.25 13.16
N ASP A 67 -5.61 6.00 12.95
CA ASP A 67 -4.83 6.59 11.90
C ASP A 67 -3.78 5.57 11.44
N PHE A 68 -3.20 5.78 10.27
CA PHE A 68 -2.29 4.82 9.68
C PHE A 68 -1.17 5.48 8.86
N LYS A 69 -0.04 4.78 8.82
CA LYS A 69 1.15 5.12 8.04
C LYS A 69 1.44 4.05 7.01
N VAL A 70 2.01 4.48 5.89
CA VAL A 70 2.20 3.67 4.70
C VAL A 70 3.65 3.82 4.21
N HIS A 71 4.26 2.72 3.80
CA HIS A 71 5.60 2.70 3.22
C HIS A 71 5.65 1.72 2.04
N ASN A 72 6.11 2.20 0.88
CA ASN A 72 6.28 1.44 -0.37
C ASN A 72 5.02 0.66 -0.81
N TYR A 73 3.84 1.24 -0.59
CA TYR A 73 2.56 0.61 -0.93
C TYR A 73 1.99 1.21 -2.22
N PRO A 74 1.33 0.42 -3.09
CA PRO A 74 0.75 0.91 -4.34
C PRO A 74 -0.51 1.77 -4.15
N TRP A 75 -1.02 1.86 -2.92
CA TRP A 75 -2.20 2.65 -2.58
C TRP A 75 -1.78 3.83 -1.73
N GLU A 76 -2.46 4.95 -1.93
CA GLU A 76 -2.09 6.22 -1.34
C GLU A 76 -3.15 6.63 -0.31
N PRO A 77 -2.75 7.08 0.89
CA PRO A 77 -3.67 7.70 1.82
C PRO A 77 -4.21 9.00 1.22
N VAL A 78 -5.54 9.17 1.23
CA VAL A 78 -6.20 10.39 0.77
C VAL A 78 -7.14 10.90 1.85
N ASP A 79 -7.22 12.22 2.00
CA ASP A 79 -8.23 12.86 2.84
C ASP A 79 -9.50 13.09 2.01
N PHE A 80 -10.65 12.72 2.57
CA PHE A 80 -11.96 12.94 1.96
C PHE A 80 -12.90 13.47 3.04
N GLU A 81 -13.13 14.79 3.02
CA GLU A 81 -13.98 15.49 3.98
C GLU A 81 -13.58 15.27 5.46
N GLY A 82 -12.27 15.19 5.74
CA GLY A 82 -11.73 14.93 7.09
C GLY A 82 -11.62 13.45 7.45
N VAL A 83 -12.07 12.54 6.58
CA VAL A 83 -11.92 11.10 6.73
C VAL A 83 -10.73 10.61 5.92
N LYS A 84 -9.77 9.97 6.59
CA LYS A 84 -8.59 9.40 5.93
C LYS A 84 -8.92 8.04 5.33
N LEU A 85 -8.78 7.92 4.01
CA LEU A 85 -9.09 6.73 3.22
C LEU A 85 -7.85 6.22 2.48
N MET A 86 -7.96 5.04 1.86
CA MET A 86 -6.93 4.46 1.00
C MET A 86 -7.42 4.48 -0.45
N MET A 87 -6.79 5.31 -1.30
CA MET A 87 -7.06 5.33 -2.73
C MET A 87 -6.25 4.24 -3.41
N ARG A 88 -6.95 3.37 -4.16
CA ARG A 88 -6.32 2.49 -5.14
C ARG A 88 -6.28 3.21 -6.49
N PRO A 89 -5.10 3.56 -7.02
CA PRO A 89 -5.02 4.16 -8.34
C PRO A 89 -5.68 3.26 -9.37
N SER A 90 -6.64 3.80 -10.12
CA SER A 90 -7.12 3.12 -11.31
C SER A 90 -6.00 3.16 -12.32
N THR A 91 -5.22 2.08 -12.46
CA THR A 91 -4.36 1.96 -13.63
C THR A 91 -5.33 1.90 -14.81
N PRO A 92 -5.39 2.89 -15.73
CA PRO A 92 -6.11 2.66 -16.97
C PRO A 92 -5.44 1.45 -17.58
N LYS A 93 -6.19 0.38 -17.79
CA LYS A 93 -5.64 -0.82 -18.39
C LYS A 93 -5.19 -0.45 -19.82
N LYS A 94 -3.93 -0.03 -19.99
CA LYS A 94 -3.28 0.15 -21.29
C LYS A 94 -3.27 -1.24 -21.94
N GLY A 95 -4.27 -1.54 -22.76
CA GLY A 95 -4.30 -2.79 -23.53
C GLY A 95 -5.62 -3.56 -23.64
N LEU A 96 -6.76 -3.13 -23.06
CA LEU A 96 -8.04 -3.83 -23.29
C LEU A 96 -8.85 -3.32 -24.49
N GLY A 97 -8.26 -2.42 -25.27
CA GLY A 97 -8.74 -2.22 -26.63
C GLY A 97 -8.28 -3.39 -27.51
N PRO A 98 -9.11 -3.92 -28.42
CA PRO A 98 -8.62 -4.82 -29.45
C PRO A 98 -7.42 -4.17 -30.17
N ARG A 99 -6.38 -4.96 -30.47
CA ARG A 99 -5.12 -4.48 -31.07
C ARG A 99 -5.41 -3.50 -32.21
N LYS A 100 -4.67 -2.38 -32.29
CA LYS A 100 -4.80 -1.40 -33.37
C LYS A 100 -4.71 -2.13 -34.73
N GLY A 101 -5.79 -2.12 -35.51
CA GLY A 101 -5.89 -2.88 -36.76
C GLY A 101 -6.72 -4.19 -36.71
N TRP A 102 -7.31 -4.54 -35.56
CA TRP A 102 -8.15 -5.74 -35.41
C TRP A 102 -9.42 -5.73 -36.28
N SER A 103 -10.04 -4.56 -36.48
CA SER A 103 -11.29 -4.47 -37.26
C SER A 103 -11.03 -4.30 -38.76
N LYS A 104 -11.88 -4.93 -39.59
CA LYS A 104 -11.89 -4.70 -41.05
C LYS A 104 -12.05 -3.21 -41.37
N ALA A 105 -12.92 -2.49 -40.64
CA ALA A 105 -13.12 -1.05 -40.79
C ALA A 105 -11.84 -0.23 -40.55
N SER A 106 -11.02 -0.61 -39.56
CA SER A 106 -9.72 0.03 -39.30
C SER A 106 -8.74 -0.20 -40.45
N ARG A 107 -8.72 -1.41 -41.03
CA ARG A 107 -7.86 -1.77 -42.17
C ARG A 107 -8.25 -0.98 -43.42
N TYR A 108 -9.55 -0.89 -43.73
CA TYR A 108 -10.04 -0.10 -44.87
C TYR A 108 -9.71 1.39 -44.74
N ARG A 109 -9.93 1.99 -43.56
CA ARG A 109 -9.54 3.40 -43.29
C ARG A 109 -8.03 3.66 -43.43
N ARG A 110 -7.20 2.66 -43.11
CA ARG A 110 -5.73 2.79 -43.29
C ARG A 110 -5.34 2.68 -44.76
N ALA A 111 -6.00 1.81 -45.52
CA ALA A 111 -5.76 1.67 -46.95
C ALA A 111 -6.20 2.92 -47.73
N SER A 112 -7.34 3.53 -47.36
CA SER A 112 -7.84 4.74 -48.02
C SER A 112 -6.99 5.98 -47.74
N ARG A 113 -6.24 6.02 -46.63
CA ARG A 113 -5.31 7.12 -46.29
C ARG A 113 -3.93 7.02 -46.96
N ARG A 114 -3.67 5.94 -47.69
CA ARG A 114 -2.39 5.70 -48.41
C ARG A 114 -2.49 5.95 -49.92
N ARG A 115 -3.64 6.41 -50.39
CA ARG A 115 -3.85 6.98 -51.73
C ARG A 115 -3.93 8.49 -51.59
#